data_AF-A0A1L9BDD9-F1
#
_entry.id   AF-A0A1L9BDD9-F1
#
_cell.length_a   1.000
_cell.length_b   1.000
_cell.length_c   1.000
_cell.angle_alpha   90.00
_cell.angle_beta   90.00
_cell.angle_gamma   90.00
#
_symmetry.space_group_name_H-M   'P 1'
#
loop_
_entity.id
_entity.type
_entity.pdbx_description
1 polymer ?
#
loop_
_entity_poly.entity_id
_entity_poly.type
_entity_poly.pdbx_seq_one_letter_code
_entity_poly.pdbx_strand_id
1 'polypeptide(L)'
;MTLVSRCPHCAHPLEPFVATSRTGVQVELARCAQCAGFWGAAGRIQDTFGEPARYQLVGGETQRSCVECRILMTPARLPSGTTVEVCSACRGMFLDAGELAPLGVRETPPPALRPPPPPPQALVPPPPPRRARPAHMPGQPHSVEDHRELPLLVVEEAPVEPPAPGTFRCVECGRARPLREGQALRDGLACRACMKARAEG
;
A
#
# COMPACT_ATOMS: atom_id res chain seq x y z
N MET A 1 -2.05 -6.42 14.18
CA MET A 1 -1.03 -6.69 13.14
C MET A 1 -1.03 -5.51 12.18
N THR A 2 0.01 -4.68 12.20
CA THR A 2 0.16 -3.55 11.26
C THR A 2 0.53 -4.10 9.88
N LEU A 3 -0.29 -3.82 8.87
CA LEU A 3 0.02 -4.18 7.48
C LEU A 3 1.22 -3.37 7.03
N VAL A 4 2.31 -4.06 6.66
CA VAL A 4 3.52 -3.42 6.14
C VAL A 4 3.30 -3.08 4.67
N SER A 5 3.25 -1.78 4.37
CA SER A 5 3.20 -1.26 3.00
C SER A 5 4.47 -1.64 2.24
N ARG A 6 4.32 -2.10 0.99
CA ARG A 6 5.43 -2.54 0.13
C ARG A 6 5.65 -1.57 -1.04
N CYS A 7 6.90 -1.35 -1.39
CA CYS A 7 7.32 -0.48 -2.48
C CYS A 7 6.77 -1.00 -3.84
N PRO A 8 6.09 -0.17 -4.64
CA PRO A 8 5.61 -0.56 -5.97
C PRO A 8 6.71 -0.96 -6.96
N HIS A 9 7.94 -0.48 -6.77
CA HIS A 9 9.06 -0.75 -7.66
C HIS A 9 9.79 -2.06 -7.31
N CYS A 10 10.09 -2.31 -6.03
CA CYS A 10 10.94 -3.44 -5.61
C CYS A 10 10.36 -4.32 -4.49
N ALA A 11 9.11 -4.09 -4.09
CA ALA A 11 8.39 -4.83 -3.04
C ALA A 11 9.01 -4.82 -1.62
N HIS A 12 10.11 -4.08 -1.41
CA HIS A 12 10.70 -3.84 -0.09
C HIS A 12 9.71 -3.08 0.80
N PRO A 13 9.63 -3.39 2.12
CA PRO A 13 8.91 -2.56 3.09
C PRO A 13 9.21 -1.07 2.93
N LEU A 14 8.16 -0.26 2.94
CA LEU A 14 8.24 1.20 2.99
C LEU A 14 8.30 1.67 4.43
N GLU A 15 9.12 2.68 4.68
CA GLU A 15 9.32 3.28 6.00
C GLU A 15 8.72 4.68 6.03
N PRO A 16 8.12 5.13 7.15
CA PRO A 16 7.63 6.49 7.29
C PRO A 16 8.74 7.52 7.05
N PHE A 17 8.44 8.57 6.29
CA PHE A 17 9.36 9.65 5.97
C PHE A 17 8.63 10.98 5.97
N VAL A 18 9.17 12.00 6.65
CA VAL A 18 8.59 13.34 6.64
C VAL A 18 9.42 14.23 5.71
N ALA A 19 8.81 14.65 4.61
CA ALA A 19 9.39 15.65 3.71
C ALA A 19 8.97 17.05 4.17
N THR A 20 9.85 18.04 3.98
CA THR A 20 9.53 19.45 4.23
C THR A 20 9.54 20.20 2.92
N SER A 21 8.45 20.91 2.61
CA SER A 21 8.33 21.76 1.44
C SER A 21 9.23 22.99 1.54
N ARG A 22 9.40 23.69 0.41
CA ARG A 22 10.11 24.98 0.38
C ARG A 22 9.50 26.03 1.33
N THR A 23 8.19 25.95 1.59
CA THR A 23 7.46 26.85 2.49
C THR A 23 7.49 26.40 3.95
N GLY A 24 8.18 25.29 4.26
CA GLY A 24 8.31 24.76 5.62
C GLY A 24 7.17 23.82 6.04
N VAL A 25 6.22 23.51 5.15
CA VAL A 25 5.13 22.59 5.44
C VAL A 25 5.65 21.16 5.40
N GLN A 26 5.36 20.39 6.44
CA GLN A 26 5.75 18.98 6.52
C GLN A 26 4.69 18.09 5.88
N VAL A 27 5.13 17.03 5.21
CA VAL A 27 4.28 16.01 4.62
C VAL A 27 4.79 14.61 4.93
N GLU A 28 3.87 13.77 5.38
CA GLU A 28 4.12 12.36 5.63
C GLU A 28 4.07 11.59 4.31
N LEU A 29 5.20 10.96 3.99
CA LEU A 29 5.42 10.07 2.87
C LEU A 29 5.92 8.72 3.41
N ALA A 30 6.04 7.75 2.54
CA ALA A 30 6.77 6.52 2.84
C ALA A 30 7.95 6.37 1.87
N ARG A 31 9.15 6.11 2.39
CA ARG A 31 10.39 5.95 1.60
C ARG A 31 10.78 4.49 1.54
N CYS A 32 11.27 4.06 0.39
CA CYS A 32 11.89 2.76 0.22
C CYS A 32 13.39 2.85 0.52
N ALA A 33 13.89 2.06 1.48
CA ALA A 33 15.33 2.00 1.78
C ALA A 33 16.17 1.38 0.64
N GLN A 34 15.54 0.56 -0.22
CA GLN A 34 16.25 -0.18 -1.28
C GLN A 34 16.43 0.63 -2.58
N CYS A 35 15.35 1.25 -3.08
CA CYS A 35 15.38 1.99 -4.35
C CYS A 35 15.27 3.51 -4.17
N ALA A 36 15.23 4.00 -2.93
CA ALA A 36 15.06 5.41 -2.57
C ALA A 36 13.78 6.09 -3.13
N GLY A 37 12.82 5.32 -3.66
CA GLY A 37 11.52 5.83 -4.12
C GLY A 37 10.60 6.23 -2.96
N PHE A 38 9.63 7.10 -3.27
CA PHE A 38 8.69 7.67 -2.32
C PHE A 38 7.24 7.35 -2.70
N TRP A 39 6.42 7.12 -1.70
CA TRP A 39 4.99 6.95 -1.81
C TRP A 39 4.26 8.05 -1.03
N GLY A 40 3.34 8.74 -1.69
CA GLY A 40 2.41 9.66 -1.07
C GLY A 40 0.99 9.12 -1.15
N ALA A 41 0.33 8.97 0.00
CA ALA A 41 -1.04 8.49 0.05
C ALA A 41 -2.06 9.56 -0.39
N ALA A 42 -3.16 9.12 -1.00
CA ALA A 42 -4.44 9.84 -1.08
C ALA A 42 -4.44 11.29 -1.64
N GLY A 43 -3.50 11.67 -2.51
CA GLY A 43 -3.41 13.05 -3.01
C GLY A 43 -2.60 14.01 -2.12
N ARG A 44 -2.02 13.52 -1.02
CA ARG A 44 -1.33 14.33 -0.01
C ARG A 44 -0.16 15.14 -0.56
N ILE A 45 0.55 14.61 -1.55
CA ILE A 45 1.66 15.32 -2.23
C ILE A 45 1.11 16.54 -2.95
N GLN A 46 0.00 16.38 -3.66
CA GLN A 46 -0.68 17.43 -4.40
C GLN A 46 -1.24 18.49 -3.45
N ASP A 47 -1.85 18.07 -2.34
CA ASP A 47 -2.39 18.98 -1.32
C ASP A 47 -1.30 19.81 -0.63
N THR A 48 -0.12 19.23 -0.40
CA THR A 48 0.99 19.90 0.31
C THR A 48 1.79 20.81 -0.61
N PHE A 49 2.14 20.34 -1.81
CA PHE A 49 3.06 21.06 -2.69
C PHE A 49 2.34 21.94 -3.72
N GLY A 50 1.03 21.78 -3.92
CA GLY A 50 0.24 22.64 -4.80
C GLY A 50 0.67 22.54 -6.26
N GLU A 51 0.87 23.70 -6.91
CA GLU A 51 1.23 23.81 -8.34
C GLU A 51 2.34 22.83 -8.79
N PRO A 52 3.52 22.77 -8.14
CA PRO A 52 4.57 21.80 -8.47
C PRO A 52 4.13 20.34 -8.56
N ALA A 53 3.13 19.94 -7.76
CA ALA A 53 2.63 18.56 -7.68
C ALA A 53 1.33 18.33 -8.44
N ARG A 54 0.76 19.36 -9.09
CA ARG A 54 -0.32 19.15 -10.05
C ARG A 54 0.19 18.27 -11.17
N TYR A 55 -0.59 17.32 -11.62
CA TYR A 55 -0.16 16.35 -12.63
C TYR A 55 -1.19 16.27 -13.76
N GLN A 56 -0.70 15.97 -14.94
CA GLN A 56 -1.54 15.61 -16.08
C GLN A 56 -1.34 14.13 -16.40
N LEU A 57 -2.41 13.35 -16.43
CA LEU A 57 -2.32 11.96 -16.87
C LEU A 57 -1.90 11.93 -18.34
N VAL A 58 -0.81 11.24 -18.64
CA VAL A 58 -0.29 11.10 -20.01
C VAL A 58 -0.65 9.75 -20.63
N GLY A 59 -1.25 8.85 -19.84
CA GLY A 59 -1.56 7.49 -20.27
C GLY A 59 -0.30 6.64 -20.42
N GLY A 60 -0.46 5.47 -21.03
CA GLY A 60 0.60 4.47 -21.13
C GLY A 60 0.55 3.41 -20.03
N GLU A 61 1.35 2.37 -20.21
CA GLU A 61 1.39 1.22 -19.31
C GLU A 61 2.47 1.40 -18.24
N THR A 62 2.14 1.03 -17.01
CA THR A 62 3.11 0.87 -15.93
C THR A 62 2.93 -0.51 -15.32
N GLN A 63 4.02 -1.08 -14.82
CA GLN A 63 4.01 -2.36 -14.10
C GLN A 63 3.84 -2.16 -12.58
N ARG A 64 3.78 -0.91 -12.12
CA ARG A 64 3.69 -0.58 -10.69
C ARG A 64 2.24 -0.57 -10.23
N SER A 65 2.00 -1.21 -9.08
CA SER A 65 0.69 -1.26 -8.43
C SER A 65 0.63 -0.30 -7.24
N CYS A 66 -0.51 0.35 -7.07
CA CYS A 66 -0.79 1.23 -5.93
C CYS A 66 -0.65 0.46 -4.61
N VAL A 67 0.02 1.07 -3.62
CA VAL A 67 0.25 0.47 -2.30
C VAL A 67 -1.07 0.18 -1.57
N GLU A 68 -2.02 1.12 -1.67
CA GLU A 68 -3.33 1.06 -1.02
C GLU A 68 -4.32 0.20 -1.82
N CYS A 69 -4.53 0.54 -3.09
CA CYS A 69 -5.59 -0.04 -3.91
C CYS A 69 -5.19 -1.34 -4.61
N ARG A 70 -3.89 -1.64 -4.72
CA ARG A 70 -3.34 -2.81 -5.46
C ARG A 70 -3.75 -2.88 -6.93
N ILE A 71 -4.13 -1.76 -7.53
CA ILE A 71 -4.39 -1.62 -8.97
C ILE A 71 -3.18 -1.02 -9.68
N LEU A 72 -3.05 -1.28 -10.99
CA LEU A 72 -2.03 -0.63 -11.82
C LEU A 72 -2.20 0.88 -11.78
N MET A 73 -1.07 1.58 -11.67
CA MET A 73 -1.04 3.03 -11.66
C MET A 73 -1.09 3.58 -13.09
N THR A 74 -1.10 4.90 -13.23
CA THR A 74 -1.09 5.56 -14.53
C THR A 74 0.06 6.57 -14.56
N PRO A 75 0.90 6.57 -15.61
CA PRO A 75 1.91 7.61 -15.78
C PRO A 75 1.26 8.99 -15.89
N ALA A 76 1.89 9.96 -15.22
CA ALA A 76 1.46 11.34 -15.16
C ALA A 76 2.67 12.27 -15.25
N ARG A 77 2.48 13.43 -15.87
CA ARG A 77 3.53 14.43 -16.04
C ARG A 77 3.31 15.58 -15.07
N LEU A 78 4.36 15.94 -14.33
CA LEU A 78 4.42 17.15 -13.51
C LEU A 78 4.81 18.38 -14.34
N PRO A 79 4.51 19.61 -13.90
CA PRO A 79 4.94 20.85 -14.54
C PRO A 79 6.45 20.97 -14.73
N SER A 80 7.23 20.33 -13.86
CA SER A 80 8.69 20.23 -13.99
C SER A 80 9.13 19.42 -15.21
N GLY A 81 8.22 18.68 -15.86
CA GLY A 81 8.54 17.69 -16.86
C GLY A 81 8.93 16.32 -16.29
N THR A 82 8.80 16.10 -14.99
CA THR A 82 9.05 14.77 -14.40
C THR A 82 7.84 13.87 -14.63
N THR A 83 8.08 12.61 -15.00
CA THR A 83 7.00 11.62 -15.17
C THR A 83 6.92 10.77 -13.90
N VAL A 84 5.78 10.81 -13.22
CA VAL A 84 5.50 10.04 -12.00
C VAL A 84 4.36 9.06 -12.25
N GLU A 85 4.09 8.15 -11.34
CA GLU A 85 2.88 7.33 -11.40
C GLU A 85 1.84 7.77 -10.38
N VAL A 86 0.58 7.79 -10.81
CA VAL A 86 -0.56 8.13 -9.96
C VAL A 86 -1.62 7.04 -10.02
N CYS A 87 -2.16 6.68 -8.85
CA CYS A 87 -3.30 5.79 -8.76
C CYS A 87 -4.58 6.52 -9.16
N SER A 88 -5.31 6.00 -10.14
CA SER A 88 -6.58 6.58 -10.60
C SER A 88 -7.70 6.49 -9.55
N ALA A 89 -7.64 5.55 -8.61
CA ALA A 89 -8.66 5.36 -7.58
C ALA A 89 -8.44 6.25 -6.35
N CYS A 90 -7.27 6.17 -5.71
CA CYS A 90 -7.00 6.92 -4.48
C CYS A 90 -6.21 8.21 -4.70
N ARG A 91 -5.71 8.50 -5.91
CA ARG A 91 -4.80 9.63 -6.21
C ARG A 91 -3.45 9.56 -5.49
N GLY A 92 -3.11 8.40 -4.91
CA GLY A 92 -1.78 8.16 -4.36
C GLY A 92 -0.71 8.20 -5.46
N MET A 93 0.46 8.75 -5.15
CA MET A 93 1.52 9.03 -6.10
C MET A 93 2.80 8.31 -5.69
N PHE A 94 3.46 7.68 -6.67
CA PHE A 94 4.79 7.12 -6.52
C PHE A 94 5.79 7.99 -7.27
N LEU A 95 6.93 8.25 -6.62
CA LEU A 95 8.04 9.01 -7.16
C LEU A 95 9.29 8.14 -7.07
N ASP A 96 10.02 8.01 -8.16
CA ASP A 96 11.33 7.38 -8.15
C ASP A 96 12.37 8.23 -7.41
N ALA A 97 13.54 7.64 -7.19
CA ALA A 97 14.67 8.35 -6.58
C ALA A 97 14.98 9.65 -7.36
N GLY A 98 15.04 10.77 -6.64
CA GLY A 98 15.34 12.08 -7.20
C GLY A 98 14.13 12.84 -7.79
N GLU A 99 12.98 12.19 -7.99
CA GLU A 99 11.78 12.84 -8.53
C GLU A 99 11.03 13.70 -7.50
N LEU A 100 11.43 13.60 -6.23
CA LEU A 100 10.94 14.45 -5.15
C LEU A 100 11.58 15.87 -5.20
N ALA A 101 12.79 16.00 -5.74
CA ALA A 101 13.52 17.26 -5.78
C ALA A 101 12.82 18.36 -6.63
N PRO A 102 12.23 18.06 -7.81
CA PRO A 102 11.42 19.01 -8.57
C PRO A 102 10.24 19.60 -7.80
N LEU A 103 9.72 18.92 -6.78
CA LEU A 103 8.66 19.45 -5.90
C LEU A 103 9.17 20.48 -4.88
N GLY A 104 10.47 20.80 -4.91
CA GLY A 104 11.09 21.74 -4.00
C GLY A 104 11.30 21.19 -2.59
N VAL A 105 11.25 19.86 -2.43
CA VAL A 105 11.59 19.19 -1.19
C VAL A 105 13.10 19.13 -1.05
N ARG A 106 13.59 19.54 0.12
CA ARG A 106 14.94 19.17 0.54
C ARG A 106 14.82 17.89 1.33
N GLU A 107 15.47 16.83 0.85
CA GLU A 107 15.67 15.62 1.66
C GLU A 107 16.46 16.07 2.89
N THR A 108 15.77 16.19 4.02
CA THR A 108 16.45 16.37 5.30
C THR A 108 16.85 14.96 5.70
N PRO A 109 18.15 14.64 5.77
CA PRO A 109 18.58 13.37 6.33
C PRO A 109 17.92 13.24 7.71
N PRO A 110 17.36 12.07 8.07
CA PRO A 110 16.93 11.88 9.45
C PRO A 110 18.09 12.30 10.35
N PRO A 111 17.86 13.05 11.44
CA PRO A 111 18.92 13.36 12.38
C PRO A 111 19.57 12.01 12.72
N ALA A 112 20.87 11.89 12.44
CA ALA A 112 21.58 10.64 12.68
C ALA A 112 21.24 10.22 14.11
N LEU A 113 20.54 9.10 14.27
CA LEU A 113 20.37 8.50 15.59
C LEU A 113 21.79 8.34 16.08
N ARG A 114 22.17 9.12 17.10
CA ARG A 114 23.44 8.91 17.76
C ARG A 114 23.47 7.42 18.11
N PRO A 115 24.50 6.66 17.70
CA PRO A 115 24.58 5.27 18.11
C PRO A 115 24.42 5.25 19.64
N PRO A 116 23.60 4.34 20.19
CA PRO A 116 23.49 4.22 21.63
C PRO A 116 24.91 4.13 22.20
N PRO A 117 25.21 4.80 23.33
CA PRO A 117 26.51 4.65 23.96
C PRO A 117 26.78 3.15 24.11
N PRO A 118 28.02 2.68 23.86
CA PRO A 118 28.34 1.27 24.00
C PRO A 118 27.89 0.83 25.40
N PRO A 119 27.23 -0.34 25.52
CA PRO A 119 26.85 -0.84 26.83
C PRO A 119 28.11 -0.86 27.72
N PRO A 120 28.02 -0.44 29.00
CA PRO A 120 29.13 -0.60 29.92
C PRO A 120 29.54 -2.08 29.87
N GLN A 121 30.82 -2.34 29.59
CA GLN A 121 31.35 -3.69 29.56
C GLN A 121 31.22 -4.27 30.98
N ALA A 122 30.14 -5.00 31.21
CA ALA A 122 30.02 -5.82 32.40
C ALA A 122 31.10 -6.89 32.30
N LEU A 123 32.08 -6.83 33.21
CA LEU A 123 32.98 -7.93 33.50
C LEU A 123 32.14 -9.20 33.66
N VAL A 124 32.27 -10.12 32.71
CA VAL A 124 31.54 -11.39 32.74
C VAL A 124 32.10 -12.21 33.91
N PRO A 125 31.31 -12.54 34.95
CA PRO A 125 31.76 -13.46 35.99
C PRO A 125 31.93 -14.87 35.42
N PRO A 126 32.86 -15.68 35.96
CA PRO A 126 33.12 -17.03 35.47
C PRO A 126 31.87 -17.93 35.58
N PRO A 127 31.69 -18.88 34.65
CA PRO A 127 30.51 -19.73 34.60
C PRO A 127 30.45 -20.72 35.78
N PRO A 128 29.25 -21.02 36.32
CA PRO A 128 29.08 -22.02 37.38
C PRO A 128 29.22 -23.46 36.85
N PRO A 129 29.62 -24.42 37.71
CA PRO A 129 29.75 -25.83 37.34
C PRO A 129 28.41 -26.51 37.07
N ARG A 130 28.38 -27.33 36.00
CA ARG A 130 27.21 -28.09 35.54
C ARG A 130 26.87 -29.23 36.51
N ARG A 131 25.60 -29.38 36.86
CA ARG A 131 25.06 -30.60 37.51
C ARG A 131 24.15 -31.38 36.55
N ALA A 132 24.19 -32.70 36.72
CA ALA A 132 23.64 -33.72 35.82
C ALA A 132 22.11 -33.89 35.91
N ARG A 133 21.53 -34.42 34.82
CA ARG A 133 20.13 -34.84 34.63
C ARG A 133 19.78 -36.08 35.47
N PRO A 134 18.48 -36.25 35.76
CA PRO A 134 17.82 -37.55 35.56
C PRO A 134 16.70 -37.50 34.49
N ALA A 135 16.24 -38.69 34.09
CA ALA A 135 15.49 -38.99 32.86
C ALA A 135 14.04 -39.50 33.10
N HIS A 136 13.19 -39.32 32.06
CA HIS A 136 11.98 -40.09 31.61
C HIS A 136 10.81 -40.34 32.61
N MET A 137 9.52 -40.52 32.25
CA MET A 137 8.58 -40.48 31.07
C MET A 137 7.13 -40.59 31.71
N PRO A 138 6.04 -40.97 31.01
CA PRO A 138 5.15 -40.22 30.12
C PRO A 138 3.68 -40.10 30.66
N GLY A 139 2.81 -39.32 30.02
CA GLY A 139 1.37 -39.32 30.31
C GLY A 139 0.54 -38.42 29.37
N GLN A 140 -0.52 -38.98 28.78
CA GLN A 140 -1.27 -38.51 27.61
C GLN A 140 -2.60 -37.80 28.02
N PRO A 141 -3.57 -37.51 27.13
CA PRO A 141 -4.23 -36.21 27.00
C PRO A 141 -5.66 -36.14 27.60
N HIS A 142 -6.22 -34.94 27.71
CA HIS A 142 -7.66 -34.75 27.94
C HIS A 142 -8.23 -33.68 26.99
N SER A 143 -9.24 -34.10 26.21
CA SER A 143 -10.18 -33.24 25.47
C SER A 143 -11.36 -32.88 26.37
N VAL A 144 -11.96 -31.70 26.16
CA VAL A 144 -13.39 -31.47 26.44
C VAL A 144 -14.00 -30.50 25.39
N GLU A 145 -15.10 -30.99 24.84
CA GLU A 145 -16.14 -30.43 23.97
C GLU A 145 -16.81 -29.15 24.55
N ASP A 146 -17.20 -28.20 23.70
CA ASP A 146 -18.56 -27.97 23.11
C ASP A 146 -19.40 -26.98 23.94
N HIS A 147 -19.68 -25.82 23.35
CA HIS A 147 -20.83 -25.00 23.73
C HIS A 147 -21.54 -24.45 22.49
N ARG A 148 -22.62 -25.14 22.15
CA ARG A 148 -23.69 -24.75 21.22
C ARG A 148 -24.52 -23.55 21.74
N GLU A 149 -24.56 -22.52 20.89
CA GLU A 149 -25.72 -21.79 20.32
C GLU A 149 -26.98 -21.49 21.16
N LEU A 150 -27.51 -20.25 21.05
CA LEU A 150 -28.73 -19.91 20.27
C LEU A 150 -29.07 -18.39 20.36
N PRO A 151 -29.93 -17.85 19.45
CA PRO A 151 -29.75 -16.54 18.82
C PRO A 151 -30.82 -15.51 19.20
N LEU A 152 -30.53 -14.23 18.96
CA LEU A 152 -31.51 -13.15 18.97
C LEU A 152 -31.85 -12.74 17.53
N LEU A 153 -33.08 -13.04 17.13
CA LEU A 153 -33.78 -12.57 15.95
C LEU A 153 -34.00 -11.05 16.03
N VAL A 154 -33.59 -10.28 15.02
CA VAL A 154 -34.29 -9.02 14.66
C VAL A 154 -34.14 -8.72 13.16
N VAL A 155 -35.29 -8.81 12.48
CA VAL A 155 -35.80 -8.11 11.27
C VAL A 155 -35.06 -8.20 9.92
N GLU A 156 -35.76 -8.85 8.99
CA GLU A 156 -35.55 -8.84 7.55
C GLU A 156 -35.74 -7.44 6.95
N GLU A 157 -34.68 -6.91 6.36
CA GLU A 157 -34.79 -6.06 5.16
C GLU A 157 -34.05 -6.79 4.03
N ALA A 158 -34.70 -6.88 2.87
CA ALA A 158 -34.30 -7.72 1.74
C ALA A 158 -32.81 -7.55 1.37
N PRO A 159 -31.99 -8.62 1.39
CA PRO A 159 -30.58 -8.52 1.02
C PRO A 159 -30.45 -8.30 -0.48
N VAL A 160 -30.04 -7.10 -0.89
CA VAL A 160 -29.34 -6.93 -2.16
C VAL A 160 -28.00 -7.64 -1.98
N GLU A 161 -27.85 -8.82 -2.57
CA GLU A 161 -26.59 -9.58 -2.55
C GLU A 161 -25.43 -8.64 -2.93
N PRO A 162 -24.46 -8.39 -2.02
CA PRO A 162 -23.30 -7.60 -2.36
C PRO A 162 -22.55 -8.34 -3.48
N PRO A 163 -22.17 -7.65 -4.57
CA PRO A 163 -21.39 -8.28 -5.63
C PRO A 163 -20.12 -8.85 -5.01
N ALA A 164 -19.81 -10.12 -5.33
CA ALA A 164 -18.62 -10.80 -4.83
C ALA A 164 -17.40 -9.86 -4.92
N PRO A 165 -16.58 -9.75 -3.86
CA PRO A 165 -15.49 -8.79 -3.81
C PRO A 165 -14.62 -8.92 -5.07
N GLY A 166 -14.45 -7.80 -5.78
CA GLY A 166 -13.74 -7.78 -7.05
C GLY A 166 -14.62 -8.06 -8.27
N THR A 167 -15.92 -7.78 -8.23
CA THR A 167 -16.79 -7.75 -9.42
C THR A 167 -17.46 -6.38 -9.63
N PHE A 168 -17.79 -6.05 -10.88
CA PHE A 168 -18.49 -4.83 -11.28
C PHE A 168 -19.62 -5.16 -12.27
N ARG A 169 -20.63 -4.29 -12.40
CA ARG A 169 -21.67 -4.42 -13.42
C ARG A 169 -21.28 -3.66 -14.69
N CYS A 170 -21.18 -4.36 -15.82
CA CYS A 170 -20.87 -3.76 -17.11
C CYS A 170 -21.98 -2.82 -17.58
N VAL A 171 -21.65 -1.59 -17.99
CA VAL A 171 -22.64 -0.60 -18.47
C VAL A 171 -23.21 -0.94 -19.85
N GLU A 172 -22.50 -1.76 -20.64
CA GLU A 172 -22.92 -2.15 -21.99
C GLU A 172 -23.82 -3.41 -21.96
N CYS A 173 -23.40 -4.48 -21.28
CA CYS A 173 -24.15 -5.75 -21.25
C CYS A 173 -24.92 -6.01 -19.95
N GLY A 174 -24.81 -5.14 -18.95
CA GLY A 174 -25.51 -5.25 -17.67
C GLY A 174 -25.06 -6.42 -16.77
N ARG A 175 -24.09 -7.25 -17.19
CA ARG A 175 -23.65 -8.43 -16.43
C ARG A 175 -22.60 -8.08 -15.38
N ALA A 176 -22.62 -8.80 -14.26
CA ALA A 176 -21.54 -8.78 -13.28
C ALA A 176 -20.29 -9.47 -13.86
N ARG A 177 -19.14 -8.81 -13.75
CA ARG A 177 -17.86 -9.28 -14.30
C ARG A 177 -16.75 -9.04 -13.30
N PRO A 178 -15.68 -9.85 -13.29
CA PRO A 178 -14.50 -9.59 -12.47
C PRO A 178 -13.91 -8.21 -12.77
N LEU A 179 -13.52 -7.45 -11.74
CA LEU A 179 -12.96 -6.10 -11.85
C LEU A 179 -11.72 -6.06 -12.76
N ARG A 180 -10.94 -7.15 -12.81
CA ARG A 180 -9.81 -7.34 -13.75
C ARG A 180 -10.18 -7.30 -15.24
N GLU A 181 -11.46 -7.50 -15.57
CA GLU A 181 -11.99 -7.45 -16.93
C GLU A 181 -12.60 -6.08 -17.27
N GLY A 182 -12.62 -5.16 -16.31
CA GLY A 182 -13.24 -3.84 -16.44
C GLY A 182 -12.33 -2.83 -17.10
N GLN A 183 -12.84 -2.18 -18.14
CA GLN A 183 -12.27 -1.01 -18.79
C GLN A 183 -13.13 0.21 -18.45
N ALA A 184 -12.50 1.31 -18.05
CA ALA A 184 -13.20 2.55 -17.76
C ALA A 184 -13.75 3.20 -19.04
N LEU A 185 -15.01 3.62 -18.98
CA LEU A 185 -15.71 4.48 -19.93
C LEU A 185 -16.17 5.75 -19.21
N ARG A 186 -16.64 6.74 -20.00
CA ARG A 186 -17.21 7.98 -19.45
C ARG A 186 -18.37 7.72 -18.48
N ASP A 187 -19.18 6.70 -18.77
CA ASP A 187 -20.42 6.42 -18.04
C ASP A 187 -20.30 5.24 -17.06
N GLY A 188 -19.11 4.65 -16.89
CA GLY A 188 -18.86 3.57 -15.93
C GLY A 188 -17.82 2.57 -16.40
N LEU A 189 -18.01 1.28 -16.09
CA LEU A 189 -17.08 0.20 -16.48
C LEU A 189 -17.71 -0.68 -17.56
N ALA A 190 -16.96 -0.98 -18.62
CA ALA A 190 -17.32 -1.97 -19.63
C ALA A 190 -16.43 -3.21 -19.53
N CYS A 191 -16.97 -4.39 -19.81
CA CYS A 191 -16.17 -5.61 -19.80
C CYS A 191 -15.34 -5.76 -21.09
N ARG A 192 -14.22 -6.49 -20.99
CA ARG A 192 -13.32 -6.77 -22.12
C ARG A 192 -14.03 -7.30 -23.37
N ALA A 193 -15.08 -8.12 -23.21
CA ALA A 193 -15.88 -8.61 -24.34
C ALA A 193 -16.65 -7.49 -25.05
N CYS A 194 -17.30 -6.59 -24.30
CA CYS A 194 -18.01 -5.44 -24.88
C CYS A 194 -17.03 -4.45 -25.51
N MET A 195 -15.87 -4.23 -24.89
CA MET A 195 -14.82 -3.39 -25.47
C MET A 195 -14.29 -3.96 -26.79
N LYS A 196 -14.08 -5.28 -26.86
CA LYS A 196 -13.65 -5.94 -28.09
C LYS A 196 -14.71 -5.81 -29.19
N ALA A 197 -15.98 -6.07 -28.88
CA ALA A 197 -17.08 -5.92 -29.83
C ALA A 197 -17.20 -4.49 -30.38
N ARG A 198 -16.88 -3.47 -29.57
CA ARG A 198 -16.87 -2.05 -29.99
C ARG A 198 -15.66 -1.68 -30.86
N ALA A 199 -14.55 -2.41 -30.75
CA ALA A 199 -13.37 -2.17 -31.57
C ALA A 199 -13.43 -2.88 -32.94
N GLU A 200 -14.26 -3.92 -33.04
CA GLU A 200 -14.45 -4.74 -34.26
C GLU A 200 -15.65 -4.31 -35.10
N GLY A 201 -16.48 -3.37 -34.61
CA GLY A 201 -17.63 -2.79 -35.31
C GLY A 201 -17.47 -1.31 -35.57
#